data_AF-A0A924LCM2-F1
#
_entry.id   AF-A0A924LCM2-F1
#
_cell.length_a   1.000
_cell.length_b   1.000
_cell.length_c   1.000
_cell.angle_alpha   90.00
_cell.angle_beta   90.00
_cell.angle_gamma   90.00
#
_symmetry.space_group_name_H-M   'P 1'
#
loop_
_entity.id
_entity.type
_entity.pdbx_description
1 polymer ?
#
loop_
_entity_poly.entity_id
_entity_poly.type
_entity_poly.pdbx_seq_one_letter_code
_entity_poly.pdbx_strand_id
1 'polypeptide(L)'
;ATDVVTAAGDRIEAVGATAAPGGTRRAGDAVATLGSAVAGRGTPLRIVLEAKTRTRPLTVSQWRAELGTGRETREAVAGLGLVPTCDQVPGGGSFARVDELSYVVALDDDSALGLVYLVLRELVAATHTRDTDSEVDLTKLEAHLDTALRALEDFDDVGRNAKAAQRSLENILTTGAAVKARLGTSITAGLALLHD
;
A
#
# COMPACT_ATOMS: atom_id res chain seq x y z
N ALA A 1 -2.49 10.58 -2.57
CA ALA A 1 -2.72 9.84 -3.84
C ALA A 1 -2.62 10.74 -5.07
N THR A 2 -3.37 11.84 -5.17
CA THR A 2 -3.30 12.77 -6.33
C THR A 2 -1.87 13.22 -6.67
N ASP A 3 -1.11 13.64 -5.68
CA ASP A 3 0.27 14.13 -5.89
C ASP A 3 1.19 13.03 -6.42
N VAL A 4 1.05 11.81 -5.92
CA VAL A 4 1.81 10.63 -6.39
C VAL A 4 1.49 10.32 -7.86
N VAL A 5 0.20 10.28 -8.21
CA VAL A 5 -0.25 9.98 -9.58
C VAL A 5 0.24 11.04 -10.57
N THR A 6 0.08 12.31 -10.21
CA THR A 6 0.49 13.42 -11.07
C THR A 6 2.01 13.55 -11.19
N ALA A 7 2.77 13.29 -10.12
CA ALA A 7 4.23 13.26 -10.15
C ALA A 7 4.78 12.14 -11.05
N ALA A 8 4.06 11.03 -11.20
CA ALA A 8 4.38 9.96 -12.14
C ALA A 8 4.04 10.28 -13.61
N GLY A 9 3.47 11.46 -13.88
CA GLY A 9 3.06 11.90 -15.22
C GLY A 9 1.70 11.37 -15.69
N ASP A 10 0.90 10.83 -14.77
CA ASP A 10 -0.41 10.26 -15.05
C ASP A 10 -1.53 11.25 -14.67
N ARG A 11 -2.74 11.04 -15.19
CA ARG A 11 -3.92 11.86 -14.87
C ARG A 11 -4.83 11.14 -13.89
N ILE A 12 -5.37 11.83 -12.90
CA ILE A 12 -6.36 11.27 -11.97
C ILE A 12 -7.70 12.00 -12.07
N GLU A 13 -8.79 11.24 -12.03
CA GLU A 13 -10.16 11.75 -11.99
C GLU A 13 -10.92 11.11 -10.83
N ALA A 14 -11.63 11.92 -10.03
CA ALA A 14 -12.54 11.43 -9.01
C ALA A 14 -13.88 11.02 -9.65
N VAL A 15 -14.28 9.76 -9.49
CA VAL A 15 -15.43 9.18 -10.19
C VAL A 15 -16.45 8.51 -9.26
N GLY A 16 -16.18 8.42 -7.96
CA GLY A 16 -17.06 7.72 -7.00
C GLY A 16 -18.49 8.29 -6.91
N ALA A 17 -18.71 9.55 -7.30
CA ALA A 17 -20.04 10.15 -7.33
C ALA A 17 -20.83 9.87 -8.61
N THR A 18 -20.17 9.42 -9.69
CA THR A 18 -20.77 9.26 -11.02
C THR A 18 -20.93 7.78 -11.36
N ALA A 19 -22.05 7.45 -12.00
CA ALA A 19 -22.24 6.12 -12.56
C ALA A 19 -21.22 5.88 -13.67
N ALA A 20 -20.71 4.66 -13.76
CA ALA A 20 -19.81 4.28 -14.83
C ALA A 20 -20.50 4.27 -16.21
N PRO A 21 -19.74 4.44 -17.31
CA PRO A 21 -20.26 4.29 -18.65
C PRO A 21 -21.02 2.98 -18.82
N GLY A 22 -22.22 3.03 -19.42
CA GLY A 22 -23.01 1.84 -19.71
C GLY A 22 -23.73 1.20 -18.52
N GLY A 23 -23.76 1.82 -17.34
CA GLY A 23 -24.45 1.25 -16.18
C GLY A 23 -24.89 2.26 -15.11
N THR A 24 -25.42 1.75 -14.00
CA THR A 24 -25.82 2.54 -12.81
C THR A 24 -24.88 2.38 -11.63
N ARG A 25 -23.88 1.48 -11.75
CA ARG A 25 -22.92 1.16 -10.69
C ARG A 25 -21.91 2.31 -10.51
N ARG A 26 -21.50 2.55 -9.27
CA ARG A 26 -20.60 3.64 -8.84
C ARG A 26 -19.32 3.14 -8.15
N ALA A 27 -18.87 1.93 -8.46
CA ALA A 27 -17.64 1.37 -7.87
C ALA A 27 -16.39 2.11 -8.39
N GLY A 28 -15.34 2.20 -7.56
CA GLY A 28 -14.17 3.02 -7.84
C GLY A 28 -14.38 4.46 -7.42
N ASP A 29 -13.57 4.94 -6.47
CA ASP A 29 -13.59 6.34 -6.00
C ASP A 29 -12.87 7.28 -6.97
N ALA A 30 -11.77 6.81 -7.56
CA ALA A 30 -11.00 7.54 -8.57
C ALA A 30 -10.42 6.60 -9.63
N VAL A 31 -10.00 7.18 -10.76
CA VAL A 31 -9.31 6.46 -11.84
C VAL A 31 -8.05 7.24 -12.20
N ALA A 32 -6.90 6.58 -12.14
CA ALA A 32 -5.66 7.06 -12.72
C ALA A 32 -5.52 6.53 -14.15
N THR A 33 -5.30 7.43 -15.11
CA THR A 33 -5.03 7.10 -16.51
C THR A 33 -3.55 7.35 -16.78
N LEU A 34 -2.86 6.31 -17.24
CA LEU A 34 -1.43 6.34 -17.51
C LEU A 34 -1.11 7.34 -18.63
N GLY A 35 0.00 8.06 -18.46
CA GLY A 35 0.53 8.96 -19.47
C GLY A 35 0.93 8.23 -20.75
N SER A 36 0.89 8.93 -21.89
CA SER A 36 1.21 8.35 -23.21
C SER A 36 2.65 7.87 -23.34
N ALA A 37 3.56 8.33 -22.48
CA ALA A 37 4.94 7.84 -22.43
C ALA A 37 5.03 6.37 -22.00
N VAL A 38 4.01 5.88 -21.29
CA VAL A 38 3.97 4.51 -20.75
C VAL A 38 2.88 3.67 -21.41
N ALA A 39 1.70 4.24 -21.63
CA ALA A 39 0.61 3.54 -22.31
C ALA A 39 0.79 3.43 -23.84
N GLY A 40 1.76 4.15 -24.43
CA GLY A 40 1.92 4.24 -25.87
C GLY A 40 0.82 5.06 -26.56
N ARG A 41 0.67 4.88 -27.88
CA ARG A 41 -0.42 5.50 -28.67
C ARG A 41 -1.53 4.45 -28.85
N GLY A 42 -2.57 4.50 -28.01
CA GLY A 42 -3.64 3.51 -28.06
C GLY A 42 -4.71 3.73 -27.01
N THR A 43 -5.38 2.63 -26.63
CA THR A 43 -6.41 2.60 -25.59
C THR A 43 -5.84 3.11 -24.27
N PRO A 44 -6.54 4.00 -23.54
CA PRO A 44 -6.07 4.49 -22.25
C PRO A 44 -5.96 3.34 -21.25
N LEU A 45 -4.75 3.14 -20.71
CA LEU A 45 -4.53 2.21 -19.61
C LEU A 45 -4.90 2.89 -18.29
N ARG A 46 -5.70 2.21 -17.49
CA ARG A 46 -6.32 2.77 -16.28
C ARG A 46 -6.03 1.91 -15.05
N ILE A 47 -5.84 2.57 -13.92
CA ILE A 47 -5.80 1.98 -12.58
C ILE A 47 -6.99 2.56 -11.81
N VAL A 48 -7.85 1.71 -11.26
CA VAL A 48 -8.93 2.17 -10.36
C VAL A 48 -8.37 2.34 -8.95
N LEU A 49 -8.77 3.40 -8.27
CA LEU A 49 -8.42 3.67 -6.88
C LEU A 49 -9.69 3.55 -6.04
N GLU A 50 -9.58 2.86 -4.91
CA GLU A 50 -10.68 2.66 -3.96
C GLU A 50 -10.18 2.99 -2.55
N ALA A 51 -10.76 4.00 -1.91
CA ALA A 51 -10.37 4.44 -0.58
C ALA A 51 -11.38 3.96 0.46
N LYS A 52 -10.91 3.20 1.46
CA LYS A 52 -11.76 2.72 2.55
C LYS A 52 -11.21 3.15 3.89
N THR A 53 -12.05 3.80 4.69
CA THR A 53 -11.82 4.01 6.12
C THR A 53 -12.79 3.13 6.88
N ARG A 54 -12.29 2.13 7.62
CA ARG A 54 -13.16 1.23 8.41
C ARG A 54 -12.57 0.97 9.78
N THR A 55 -13.44 0.82 10.77
CA THR A 55 -13.07 0.36 12.12
C THR A 55 -12.59 -1.09 12.12
N ARG A 56 -13.10 -1.91 11.19
CA ARG A 56 -12.63 -3.28 10.94
C ARG A 56 -11.95 -3.34 9.57
N PRO A 57 -10.65 -3.67 9.51
CA PRO A 57 -9.94 -3.86 8.26
C PRO A 57 -10.59 -4.93 7.38
N LEU A 58 -10.55 -4.73 6.07
CA LEU A 58 -11.00 -5.72 5.09
C LEU A 58 -9.95 -6.83 4.94
N THR A 59 -10.41 -8.05 4.68
CA THR A 59 -9.53 -9.16 4.31
C THR A 59 -9.03 -9.01 2.88
N VAL A 60 -7.97 -9.76 2.51
CA VAL A 60 -7.47 -9.83 1.13
C VAL A 60 -8.58 -10.23 0.15
N SER A 61 -9.43 -11.20 0.51
CA SER A 61 -10.53 -11.65 -0.34
C SER A 61 -11.60 -10.57 -0.56
N GLN A 62 -11.89 -9.78 0.48
CA GLN A 62 -12.83 -8.65 0.37
C GLN A 62 -12.25 -7.55 -0.52
N TRP A 63 -10.97 -7.22 -0.35
CA TRP A 63 -10.29 -6.27 -1.23
C TRP A 63 -10.25 -6.74 -2.68
N ARG A 64 -10.01 -8.03 -2.93
CA ARG A 64 -10.04 -8.59 -4.27
C ARG A 64 -11.40 -8.42 -4.94
N ALA A 65 -12.49 -8.64 -4.21
CA ALA A 65 -13.84 -8.45 -4.72
C ALA A 65 -14.16 -6.97 -5.01
N GLU A 66 -13.79 -6.08 -4.09
CA GLU A 66 -13.98 -4.62 -4.24
C GLU A 66 -13.21 -4.08 -5.44
N LEU A 67 -11.90 -4.36 -5.51
CA LEU A 67 -11.03 -3.89 -6.60
C LEU A 67 -11.39 -4.55 -7.93
N GLY A 68 -11.78 -5.83 -7.94
CA GLY A 68 -12.30 -6.51 -9.13
C GLY A 68 -13.54 -5.82 -9.67
N THR A 69 -14.51 -5.51 -8.81
CA THR A 69 -15.73 -4.78 -9.19
C THR A 69 -15.40 -3.38 -9.73
N GLY A 70 -14.49 -2.66 -9.07
CA GLY A 70 -14.03 -1.35 -9.52
C GLY A 70 -13.36 -1.41 -10.89
N ARG A 71 -12.50 -2.41 -11.12
CA ARG A 71 -11.80 -2.63 -12.40
C ARG A 71 -12.76 -2.89 -13.53
N GLU A 72 -13.70 -3.82 -13.36
CA GLU A 72 -14.75 -4.11 -14.35
C GLU A 72 -15.60 -2.86 -14.64
N THR A 73 -16.01 -2.15 -13.59
CA THR A 73 -16.89 -0.99 -13.70
C THR A 73 -16.20 0.19 -14.40
N ARG A 74 -14.88 0.35 -14.22
CA ARG A 74 -14.12 1.50 -14.75
C ARG A 74 -13.23 1.15 -15.94
N GLU A 75 -13.37 -0.05 -16.49
CA GLU A 75 -12.50 -0.57 -17.55
C GLU A 75 -11.02 -0.40 -17.20
N ALA A 76 -10.67 -0.66 -15.94
CA ALA A 76 -9.32 -0.51 -15.43
C ALA A 76 -8.57 -1.83 -15.44
N VAL A 77 -7.30 -1.78 -15.83
CA VAL A 77 -6.41 -2.94 -15.91
C VAL A 77 -6.00 -3.40 -14.51
N ALA A 78 -5.81 -2.46 -13.58
CA ALA A 78 -5.35 -2.72 -12.22
C ALA A 78 -6.17 -1.96 -11.17
N GLY A 79 -6.00 -2.35 -9.90
CA GLY A 79 -6.67 -1.73 -8.76
C GLY A 79 -5.71 -1.36 -7.62
N LEU A 80 -5.91 -0.18 -7.03
CA LEU A 80 -5.18 0.28 -5.86
C LEU A 80 -6.14 0.64 -4.74
N GLY A 81 -6.15 -0.19 -3.69
CA GLY A 81 -6.84 0.10 -2.45
C GLY A 81 -6.04 1.07 -1.59
N LEU A 82 -6.71 2.06 -1.01
CA LEU A 82 -6.12 3.04 -0.12
C LEU A 82 -6.77 2.94 1.25
N VAL A 83 -5.95 2.84 2.29
CA VAL A 83 -6.41 2.85 3.69
C VAL A 83 -5.68 3.91 4.49
N PRO A 84 -6.27 4.50 5.54
CA PRO A 84 -5.63 5.55 6.31
C PRO A 84 -4.30 5.15 6.96
N THR A 85 -4.21 3.92 7.49
CA THR A 85 -3.06 3.47 8.30
C THR A 85 -2.62 2.05 7.99
N CYS A 86 -1.37 1.72 8.33
CA CYS A 86 -0.80 0.37 8.17
C CYS A 86 -1.65 -0.74 8.83
N ASP A 87 -2.28 -0.44 9.97
CA ASP A 87 -3.12 -1.42 10.69
C ASP A 87 -4.38 -1.83 9.91
N GLN A 88 -4.77 -1.05 8.90
CA GLN A 88 -5.90 -1.36 8.02
C GLN A 88 -5.48 -2.11 6.75
N VAL A 89 -4.18 -2.25 6.51
CA VAL A 89 -3.63 -3.08 5.43
C VAL A 89 -3.73 -4.55 5.84
N PRO A 90 -4.18 -5.45 4.95
CA PRO A 90 -4.15 -6.89 5.24
C PRO A 90 -2.75 -7.37 5.66
N GLY A 91 -2.62 -7.87 6.88
CA GLY A 91 -1.32 -8.31 7.44
C GLY A 91 -0.54 -7.24 8.22
N GLY A 92 -0.99 -5.99 8.25
CA GLY A 92 -0.43 -4.93 9.11
C GLY A 92 0.89 -4.30 8.62
N GLY A 93 1.21 -4.43 7.33
CA GLY A 93 2.35 -3.78 6.68
C GLY A 93 2.00 -2.40 6.10
N SER A 94 2.95 -1.78 5.39
CA SER A 94 2.67 -0.52 4.68
C SER A 94 1.84 -0.74 3.42
N PHE A 95 1.91 -1.94 2.84
CA PHE A 95 1.06 -2.38 1.74
C PHE A 95 0.83 -3.90 1.77
N ALA A 96 -0.11 -4.37 0.96
CA ALA A 96 -0.35 -5.79 0.73
C ALA A 96 -0.72 -6.04 -0.72
N ARG A 97 -0.16 -7.10 -1.31
CA ARG A 97 -0.58 -7.60 -2.62
C ARG A 97 -1.90 -8.35 -2.48
N VAL A 98 -2.88 -7.98 -3.30
CA VAL A 98 -4.23 -8.59 -3.31
C VAL A 98 -4.34 -9.64 -4.42
N ASP A 99 -3.81 -9.32 -5.60
CA ASP A 99 -3.64 -10.24 -6.72
C ASP A 99 -2.48 -9.76 -7.61
N GLU A 100 -2.40 -10.24 -8.86
CA GLU A 100 -1.30 -9.90 -9.75
C GLU A 100 -1.21 -8.40 -10.07
N LEU A 101 -2.36 -7.74 -10.19
CA LEU A 101 -2.51 -6.35 -10.64
C LEU A 101 -3.32 -5.52 -9.62
N SER A 102 -3.32 -5.93 -8.36
CA SER A 102 -4.06 -5.24 -7.32
C SER A 102 -3.29 -5.20 -6.00
N TYR A 103 -3.20 -4.01 -5.42
CA TYR A 103 -2.51 -3.76 -4.15
C TYR A 103 -3.39 -2.93 -3.22
N VAL A 104 -3.12 -3.01 -1.92
CA VAL A 104 -3.67 -2.12 -0.90
C VAL A 104 -2.50 -1.44 -0.22
N VAL A 105 -2.56 -0.13 -0.01
CA VAL A 105 -1.48 0.65 0.59
C VAL A 105 -2.01 1.64 1.63
N ALA A 106 -1.23 1.84 2.68
CA ALA A 106 -1.52 2.82 3.72
C ALA A 106 -1.15 4.24 3.27
N LEU A 107 -2.00 5.21 3.59
CA LEU A 107 -1.81 6.62 3.27
C LEU A 107 -0.90 7.35 4.25
N ASP A 108 -0.60 6.76 5.41
CA ASP A 108 0.37 7.27 6.37
C ASP A 108 1.83 6.93 6.00
N ASP A 109 2.03 6.23 4.88
CA ASP A 109 3.33 5.92 4.31
C ASP A 109 3.40 6.35 2.83
N ASP A 110 3.67 7.63 2.59
CA ASP A 110 3.79 8.22 1.25
C ASP A 110 4.87 7.54 0.40
N SER A 111 5.92 7.00 1.03
CA SER A 111 6.99 6.28 0.32
C SER A 111 6.48 4.96 -0.24
N ALA A 112 5.78 4.17 0.58
CA ALA A 112 5.14 2.94 0.14
C ALA A 112 4.10 3.21 -0.96
N LEU A 113 3.25 4.24 -0.80
CA LEU A 113 2.28 4.64 -1.82
C LEU A 113 2.94 4.96 -3.16
N GLY A 114 4.02 5.75 -3.13
CA GLY A 114 4.79 6.09 -4.33
C GLY A 114 5.37 4.86 -5.04
N LEU A 115 6.06 4.01 -4.28
CA LEU A 115 6.70 2.81 -4.81
C LEU A 115 5.68 1.81 -5.37
N VAL A 116 4.62 1.50 -4.61
CA VAL A 116 3.56 0.58 -5.04
C VAL A 116 2.88 1.11 -6.30
N TYR A 117 2.59 2.41 -6.36
CA TYR A 117 1.97 3.01 -7.54
C TYR A 117 2.85 2.88 -8.78
N LEU A 118 4.15 3.18 -8.68
CA LEU A 118 5.09 3.06 -9.79
C LEU A 118 5.23 1.61 -10.25
N VAL A 119 5.37 0.65 -9.34
CA VAL A 119 5.43 -0.78 -9.70
C VAL A 119 4.15 -1.23 -10.39
N LEU A 120 2.98 -0.83 -9.86
CA LEU A 120 1.69 -1.18 -10.45
C LEU A 120 1.51 -0.57 -11.85
N ARG A 121 1.96 0.66 -12.05
CA ARG A 121 1.99 1.35 -13.33
C ARG A 121 2.82 0.59 -14.36
N GLU A 122 4.02 0.15 -14.00
CA GLU A 122 4.87 -0.62 -14.91
C GLU A 122 4.29 -2.03 -15.20
N LEU A 123 3.67 -2.67 -14.21
CA LEU A 123 2.96 -3.94 -14.41
C LEU A 123 1.82 -3.80 -15.43
N VAL A 124 1.00 -2.76 -15.32
CA VAL A 124 -0.09 -2.47 -16.26
C VAL A 124 0.45 -2.22 -17.67
N ALA A 125 1.53 -1.45 -17.79
CA ALA A 125 2.18 -1.20 -19.06
C ALA A 125 2.68 -2.51 -19.70
N ALA A 126 3.37 -3.34 -18.92
CA ALA A 126 3.91 -4.61 -19.38
C ALA A 126 2.81 -5.58 -19.85
N THR A 127 1.68 -5.67 -19.12
CA THR A 127 0.53 -6.48 -19.55
C THR A 127 0.01 -6.00 -20.90
N HIS A 128 -0.13 -4.70 -21.10
CA HIS A 128 -0.58 -4.16 -22.39
C HIS A 128 0.43 -4.41 -23.52
N THR A 129 1.73 -4.23 -23.25
CA THR A 129 2.80 -4.49 -24.22
C THR A 129 2.82 -5.93 -24.67
N ARG A 130 2.53 -6.90 -23.80
CA ARG A 130 2.40 -8.33 -24.20
C ARG A 130 1.27 -8.57 -25.19
N ASP A 131 0.18 -7.83 -25.07
CA ASP A 131 -1.01 -7.97 -25.94
C ASP A 131 -0.82 -7.27 -27.30
N THR A 132 0.11 -6.32 -27.39
CA THR A 132 0.47 -5.63 -28.63
C THR A 132 1.73 -6.25 -29.23
N ASP A 133 1.70 -6.65 -30.50
CA ASP A 133 2.86 -7.23 -31.23
C ASP A 133 3.97 -6.19 -31.44
N SER A 134 4.61 -5.83 -30.34
CA SER A 134 5.57 -4.75 -30.21
C SER A 134 6.96 -5.34 -30.01
N GLU A 135 7.97 -4.73 -30.63
CA GLU A 135 9.36 -5.18 -30.63
C GLU A 135 10.08 -4.94 -29.28
N VAL A 136 9.33 -5.04 -28.18
CA VAL A 136 9.85 -4.85 -26.82
C VAL A 136 10.44 -6.15 -26.33
N ASP A 137 11.64 -6.08 -25.76
CA ASP A 137 12.27 -7.19 -25.06
C ASP A 137 11.53 -7.47 -23.73
N LEU A 138 10.43 -8.21 -23.83
CA LEU A 138 9.58 -8.59 -22.70
C LEU A 138 10.37 -9.33 -21.61
N THR A 139 11.40 -10.09 -22.00
CA THR A 139 12.24 -10.84 -21.04
C THR A 139 12.99 -9.88 -20.11
N LYS A 140 13.57 -8.80 -20.67
CA LYS A 140 14.25 -7.78 -19.87
C LYS A 140 13.28 -7.00 -18.97
N LEU A 141 12.10 -6.67 -19.50
CA LEU A 141 11.06 -5.98 -18.74
C LEU A 141 10.58 -6.82 -17.55
N GLU A 142 10.33 -8.10 -17.77
CA GLU A 142 9.92 -9.05 -16.73
C GLU A 142 10.99 -9.22 -15.65
N ALA A 143 12.26 -9.36 -16.04
CA ALA A 143 13.36 -9.43 -15.08
C ALA A 143 13.49 -8.15 -14.23
N HIS A 144 13.24 -6.99 -14.83
CA HIS A 144 13.25 -5.72 -14.12
C HIS A 144 12.08 -5.61 -13.13
N LEU A 145 10.87 -6.02 -13.55
CA LEU A 145 9.68 -6.04 -12.69
C LEU A 145 9.83 -7.02 -11.52
N ASP A 146 10.37 -8.21 -11.75
CA ASP A 146 10.66 -9.19 -10.69
C ASP A 146 11.66 -8.62 -9.66
N THR A 147 12.69 -7.93 -10.13
CA THR A 147 13.65 -7.23 -9.26
C THR A 147 12.95 -6.12 -8.43
N ALA A 148 12.10 -5.32 -9.06
CA ALA A 148 11.37 -4.25 -8.38
C ALA A 148 10.37 -4.79 -7.35
N LEU A 149 9.68 -5.88 -7.66
CA LEU A 149 8.75 -6.55 -6.74
C LEU A 149 9.47 -7.12 -5.52
N ARG A 150 10.61 -7.78 -5.71
CA ARG A 150 11.43 -8.26 -4.58
C ARG A 150 11.95 -7.12 -3.72
N ALA A 151 12.44 -6.05 -4.33
CA ALA A 151 12.90 -4.87 -3.59
C ALA A 151 11.76 -4.22 -2.79
N LEU A 152 10.53 -4.27 -3.31
CA LEU A 152 9.34 -3.77 -2.61
C LEU A 152 8.99 -4.66 -1.40
N GLU A 153 9.10 -5.98 -1.53
CA GLU A 153 8.96 -6.93 -0.41
C GLU A 153 10.03 -6.72 0.67
N ASP A 154 11.30 -6.60 0.26
CA ASP A 154 12.43 -6.29 1.16
C ASP A 154 12.20 -4.97 1.91
N PHE A 155 11.67 -3.95 1.22
CA PHE A 155 11.35 -2.65 1.83
C PHE A 155 10.31 -2.78 2.95
N ASP A 156 9.21 -3.51 2.73
CA ASP A 156 8.19 -3.73 3.76
C ASP A 156 8.73 -4.56 4.93
N ASP A 157 9.54 -5.58 4.65
CA ASP A 157 10.19 -6.40 5.68
C ASP A 157 11.13 -5.58 6.56
N VAL A 158 11.94 -4.70 5.97
CA VAL A 158 12.80 -3.76 6.72
C VAL A 158 11.95 -2.84 7.59
N GLY A 159 10.87 -2.28 7.04
CA GLY A 159 9.94 -1.42 7.78
C GLY A 159 9.30 -2.11 8.98
N ARG A 160 8.83 -3.36 8.79
CA ARG A 160 8.25 -4.18 9.88
C ARG A 160 9.27 -4.50 10.97
N ASN A 161 10.48 -4.88 10.59
CA ASN A 161 11.55 -5.18 11.54
C ASN A 161 11.98 -3.93 12.32
N ALA A 162 12.07 -2.78 11.68
CA ALA A 162 12.37 -1.50 12.34
C ALA A 162 11.29 -1.13 13.38
N LYS A 163 10.00 -1.22 13.01
CA LYS A 163 8.88 -0.97 13.94
C LYS A 163 8.89 -1.95 15.12
N ALA A 164 9.20 -3.22 14.88
CA ALA A 164 9.32 -4.22 15.94
C ALA A 164 10.48 -3.91 16.90
N ALA A 165 11.64 -3.51 16.37
CA ALA A 165 12.80 -3.11 17.16
C ALA A 165 12.49 -1.88 18.04
N GLN A 166 11.80 -0.87 17.48
CA GLN A 166 11.38 0.31 18.23
C GLN A 166 10.50 -0.05 19.44
N ARG A 167 9.45 -0.85 19.23
CA ARG A 167 8.57 -1.30 20.33
C ARG A 167 9.33 -2.08 21.40
N SER A 168 10.28 -2.92 20.98
CA SER A 168 11.12 -3.66 21.92
C SER A 168 11.94 -2.71 22.80
N LEU A 169 12.54 -1.67 22.20
CA LEU A 169 13.29 -0.66 22.93
C LEU A 169 12.40 0.13 23.92
N GLU A 170 11.22 0.54 23.49
CA GLU A 170 10.23 1.23 24.36
C GLU A 170 9.84 0.37 25.57
N ASN A 171 9.63 -0.93 25.37
CA ASN A 171 9.34 -1.88 26.44
C ASN A 171 10.52 -2.04 27.42
N ILE A 172 11.75 -2.09 26.90
CA ILE A 172 12.97 -2.15 27.73
C ILE A 172 13.07 -0.90 28.60
N LEU A 173 12.87 0.29 28.03
CA LEU A 173 12.92 1.56 28.78
C LEU A 173 11.84 1.61 29.87
N THR A 174 10.61 1.23 29.54
CA THR A 174 9.48 1.17 30.48
C THR A 174 9.77 0.20 31.63
N THR A 175 10.26 -0.99 31.31
CA THR A 175 10.60 -2.01 32.30
C THR A 175 11.76 -1.54 33.20
N GLY A 176 12.79 -0.93 32.62
CA GLY A 176 13.92 -0.37 33.36
C GLY A 176 13.49 0.72 34.34
N ALA A 177 12.60 1.62 33.93
CA ALA A 177 12.03 2.64 34.81
C ALA A 177 11.24 2.02 35.98
N ALA A 178 10.41 1.00 35.71
CA ALA A 178 9.66 0.30 36.74
C ALA A 178 10.58 -0.44 37.73
N VAL A 179 11.65 -1.08 37.25
CA VAL A 179 12.66 -1.74 38.11
C VAL A 179 13.38 -0.72 38.98
N LYS A 180 13.82 0.42 38.41
CA LYS A 180 14.46 1.50 39.18
C LYS A 180 13.54 2.03 40.28
N ALA A 181 12.26 2.26 39.98
CA ALA A 181 11.27 2.70 40.97
C ALA A 181 11.10 1.67 42.10
N ARG A 182 10.95 0.39 41.76
CA ARG A 182 10.86 -0.71 42.73
C ARG A 182 12.08 -0.80 43.65
N LEU A 183 13.29 -0.70 43.08
CA LEU A 183 14.53 -0.69 43.86
C LEU A 183 14.59 0.48 44.83
N GLY A 184 14.24 1.68 44.37
CA GLY A 184 14.14 2.87 45.22
C GLY A 184 13.21 2.65 46.41
N THR A 185 11.98 2.21 46.16
CA THR A 185 11.00 1.91 47.20
C THR A 185 11.50 0.86 48.18
N SER A 186 12.09 -0.23 47.68
CA SER A 186 12.61 -1.34 48.51
C SER A 186 13.75 -0.90 49.42
N ILE A 187 14.69 -0.09 48.91
CA ILE A 187 15.82 0.44 49.70
C ILE A 187 15.31 1.42 50.75
N THR A 188 14.42 2.36 50.38
CA THR A 188 13.86 3.33 51.34
C THR A 188 13.07 2.64 52.45
N ALA A 189 12.25 1.63 52.12
CA ALA A 189 11.53 0.84 53.12
C ALA A 189 12.48 0.08 54.06
N GLY A 190 13.54 -0.53 53.51
CA GLY A 190 14.55 -1.22 54.31
C GLY A 190 15.33 -0.29 55.24
N LEU A 191 15.68 0.92 54.77
CA LEU A 191 16.32 1.93 55.62
C LEU A 191 15.42 2.39 56.75
N ALA A 192 14.12 2.60 56.52
CA ALA A 192 13.19 3.00 57.58
C ALA A 192 13.16 1.99 58.74
N LEU A 193 13.21 0.69 58.45
CA LEU A 193 13.25 -0.38 59.46
C LEU A 193 14.51 -0.41 60.33
N LEU A 194 15.59 0.27 59.93
CA LEU A 194 16.84 0.33 60.71
C LEU A 194 16.84 1.48 61.73
N HIS A 195 15.90 2.41 61.61
CA HIS A 195 15.81 3.62 62.44
C HIS A 195 14.61 3.59 63.41
N ASP A 196 13.85 2.49 63.43
CA ASP A 196 12.83 2.13 64.42
C ASP A 196 13.40 1.12 65.44
#